data_AF-U7NWV9-F1
#
_entry.id   AF-U7NWV9-F1
#
_cell.length_a   1.000
_cell.length_b   1.000
_cell.length_c   1.000
_cell.angle_alpha   90.00
_cell.angle_beta   90.00
_cell.angle_gamma   90.00
#
_symmetry.space_group_name_H-M   'P 1'
#
loop_
_entity.id
_entity.type
_entity.pdbx_description
1 polymer ?
#
loop_
_entity_poly.entity_id
_entity_poly.type
_entity_poly.pdbx_seq_one_letter_code
_entity_poly.pdbx_strand_id
1 'polypeptide(L)'
;MQLDNILRRLDFSALSETERKRYINRMIRIVSVIEAQFPHVTRPEQIKLKNCQFFRNVWLPAHSSSDATKSEYMRALGLIIRATGRPETWMGALGGKTSTEQGGRPTKIGVKQSKKFYR
;
A
#
# COMPACT_ATOMS: atom_id res chain seq x y z
N MET A 1 1.17 13.27 -7.30
CA MET A 1 2.31 12.36 -7.05
C MET A 1 2.29 11.24 -8.09
N GLN A 2 3.43 10.95 -8.73
CA GLN A 2 3.54 9.90 -9.75
C GLN A 2 3.66 8.50 -9.11
N LEU A 3 2.87 7.54 -9.59
CA LEU A 3 2.79 6.17 -9.04
C LEU A 3 3.58 5.13 -9.83
N ASP A 4 4.14 5.49 -10.99
CA ASP A 4 4.77 4.55 -11.92
C ASP A 4 5.87 3.72 -11.28
N ASN A 5 6.68 4.32 -10.41
CA ASN A 5 7.76 3.63 -9.70
C ASN A 5 7.23 2.55 -8.73
N ILE A 6 6.10 2.80 -8.07
CA ILE A 6 5.43 1.81 -7.22
C ILE A 6 4.85 0.69 -8.09
N LEU A 7 4.10 1.06 -9.13
CA LEU A 7 3.40 0.08 -9.98
C LEU A 7 4.38 -0.84 -10.71
N ARG A 8 5.53 -0.32 -11.15
CA ARG A 8 6.60 -1.11 -11.78
C ARG A 8 7.20 -2.16 -10.85
N ARG A 9 7.22 -1.90 -9.54
CA ARG A 9 7.74 -2.80 -8.50
C ARG A 9 6.75 -3.87 -8.06
N LEU A 10 5.50 -3.79 -8.48
CA LEU A 10 4.48 -4.78 -8.15
C LEU A 10 4.30 -5.77 -9.31
N ASP A 11 4.07 -7.03 -8.95
CA ASP A 11 3.66 -8.05 -9.90
C ASP A 11 2.16 -8.30 -9.81
N PHE A 12 1.45 -7.94 -10.89
CA PHE A 12 0.00 -8.10 -11.03
C PHE A 12 -0.36 -9.31 -11.91
N SER A 13 0.60 -10.15 -12.30
CA SER A 13 0.42 -11.28 -13.22
C SER A 13 -0.69 -12.26 -12.80
N ALA A 14 -0.87 -12.45 -11.49
CA ALA A 14 -1.87 -13.36 -10.94
C ALA A 14 -3.28 -12.75 -10.76
N LEU A 15 -3.52 -11.53 -11.26
CA LEU A 15 -4.81 -10.85 -11.17
C LEU A 15 -5.49 -10.70 -12.53
N SER A 16 -6.82 -10.77 -12.54
CA SER A 16 -7.61 -10.33 -13.68
C SER A 16 -7.42 -8.82 -13.93
N GLU A 17 -7.71 -8.36 -15.15
CA GLU A 17 -7.59 -6.95 -15.50
C GLU A 17 -8.48 -6.06 -14.61
N THR A 18 -9.68 -6.52 -14.29
CA THR A 18 -10.62 -5.83 -13.40
C THR A 18 -10.07 -5.73 -11.98
N GLU A 19 -9.53 -6.82 -11.42
CA GLU A 19 -8.90 -6.80 -10.10
C GLU A 19 -7.67 -5.87 -10.09
N ARG A 20 -6.83 -5.93 -11.13
CA ARG A 20 -5.68 -5.06 -11.28
C ARG A 20 -6.08 -3.58 -11.31
N LYS A 21 -7.05 -3.19 -12.15
CA LYS A 21 -7.58 -1.81 -12.21
C LYS A 21 -8.10 -1.37 -10.84
N ARG A 22 -8.82 -2.24 -10.14
CA ARG A 22 -9.35 -1.96 -8.80
C ARG A 22 -8.24 -1.66 -7.79
N TYR A 23 -7.17 -2.46 -7.75
CA TYR A 23 -6.03 -2.21 -6.86
C TYR A 23 -5.29 -0.92 -7.21
N ILE A 24 -5.06 -0.66 -8.50
CA ILE A 24 -4.41 0.57 -8.96
C ILE A 24 -5.22 1.80 -8.54
N ASN A 25 -6.54 1.79 -8.76
CA ASN A 25 -7.41 2.90 -8.36
C ASN A 25 -7.37 3.16 -6.86
N ARG A 26 -7.27 2.12 -6.02
CA ARG A 26 -7.12 2.28 -4.57
C ARG A 26 -5.76 2.85 -4.18
N MET A 27 -4.70 2.43 -4.85
CA MET A 27 -3.36 2.99 -4.63
C MET A 27 -3.33 4.48 -5.00
N ILE A 28 -3.93 4.84 -6.14
CA ILE A 28 -4.11 6.24 -6.55
C ILE A 28 -4.85 7.01 -5.47
N ARG A 29 -6.00 6.49 -5.00
CA ARG A 29 -6.80 7.14 -3.95
C ARG A 29 -6.00 7.35 -2.66
N ILE A 30 -5.27 6.34 -2.19
CA ILE A 30 -4.41 6.44 -0.99
C ILE A 30 -3.38 7.56 -1.16
N VAL A 31 -2.68 7.55 -2.28
CA VAL A 31 -1.64 8.53 -2.56
C VAL A 31 -2.21 9.94 -2.68
N SER A 32 -3.34 10.11 -3.38
CA SER A 32 -4.02 11.41 -3.50
C SER A 32 -4.45 11.97 -2.15
N VAL A 33 -4.94 11.11 -1.24
CA VAL A 33 -5.31 11.51 0.12
C VAL A 33 -4.09 11.95 0.91
N ILE A 34 -2.99 11.20 0.82
CA ILE A 34 -1.73 11.55 1.49
C ILE A 34 -1.17 12.86 0.94
N GLU A 35 -1.19 13.04 -0.38
CA GLU A 35 -0.71 14.26 -1.05
C GLU A 35 -1.53 15.49 -0.66
N ALA A 36 -2.86 15.36 -0.60
CA ALA A 36 -3.73 16.45 -0.17
C ALA A 36 -3.50 16.85 1.29
N GLN A 37 -3.33 15.87 2.19
CA GLN A 37 -3.10 16.15 3.61
C GLN A 37 -1.66 16.62 3.90
N PHE A 38 -0.68 16.12 3.14
CA PHE A 38 0.74 16.37 3.36
C PHE A 38 1.38 16.90 2.07
N PRO A 39 1.22 18.19 1.74
CA PRO A 39 1.71 18.76 0.48
C PRO A 39 3.23 18.64 0.28
N HIS A 40 4.00 18.46 1.36
CA HIS A 40 5.44 18.23 1.33
C HIS A 40 5.83 16.82 0.85
N VAL A 41 4.87 15.89 0.77
CA VAL A 41 5.04 14.53 0.27
C VAL A 41 4.69 14.54 -1.22
N THR A 42 5.67 14.87 -2.04
CA THR A 42 5.53 15.00 -3.50
C THR A 42 5.91 13.71 -4.25
N ARG A 43 6.68 12.85 -3.60
CA ARG A 43 7.18 11.58 -4.15
C ARG A 43 6.78 10.40 -3.26
N PRO A 44 6.52 9.20 -3.82
CA PRO A 44 6.15 8.05 -3.01
C PRO A 44 7.19 7.62 -1.99
N GLU A 45 8.47 7.85 -2.29
CA GLU A 45 9.58 7.57 -1.37
C GLU A 45 9.54 8.49 -0.14
N GLN A 46 8.85 9.63 -0.19
CA GLN A 46 8.66 10.51 0.96
C GLN A 46 7.54 10.06 1.90
N ILE A 47 6.79 9.00 1.54
CA ILE A 47 5.76 8.44 2.41
C ILE A 47 6.43 7.86 3.66
N LYS A 48 6.01 8.41 4.81
CA LYS A 48 6.45 8.01 6.15
C LYS A 48 5.32 7.29 6.89
N LEU A 49 5.67 6.57 7.96
CA LEU A 49 4.71 5.85 8.79
C LEU A 49 3.55 6.73 9.26
N LYS A 50 3.83 7.98 9.68
CA LYS A 50 2.80 8.94 10.09
C LYS A 50 1.73 9.21 9.01
N ASN A 51 2.12 9.20 7.73
CA ASN A 51 1.21 9.44 6.62
C ASN A 51 0.28 8.23 6.43
N CYS A 52 0.83 7.01 6.55
CA CYS A 52 0.07 5.77 6.51
C CYS A 52 -0.87 5.65 7.72
N GLN A 53 -0.42 6.07 8.91
CA GLN A 53 -1.23 6.11 10.13
C GLN A 53 -2.38 7.11 10.00
N PHE A 54 -2.13 8.29 9.44
CA PHE A 54 -3.20 9.24 9.12
C PHE A 54 -4.25 8.61 8.19
N PHE A 55 -3.81 7.98 7.09
CA PHE A 55 -4.74 7.35 6.16
C PHE A 55 -5.58 6.27 6.87
N ARG A 56 -4.95 5.38 7.63
CA ARG A 56 -5.61 4.29 8.35
C ARG A 56 -6.56 4.78 9.44
N ASN A 57 -6.13 5.71 10.28
CA ASN A 57 -6.81 6.04 11.53
C ASN A 57 -7.78 7.20 11.38
N VAL A 58 -7.58 8.08 10.38
CA VAL A 58 -8.37 9.29 10.20
C VAL A 58 -9.22 9.19 8.93
N TRP A 59 -8.57 9.03 7.78
CA TRP A 59 -9.30 9.10 6.50
C TRP A 59 -10.17 7.87 6.26
N LEU A 60 -9.60 6.67 6.42
CA LEU A 60 -10.27 5.41 6.08
C LEU A 60 -11.56 5.15 6.90
N PRO A 61 -11.60 5.36 8.23
CA PRO A 61 -12.83 5.17 9.00
C PRO A 61 -13.89 6.22 8.67
N ALA A 62 -13.49 7.45 8.34
CA ALA A 62 -14.40 8.53 7.97
C ALA A 62 -15.02 8.33 6.57
N HIS A 63 -14.34 7.61 5.66
CA HIS A 63 -14.75 7.50 4.25
C HIS A 63 -15.24 6.12 3.83
N SER A 64 -15.15 5.12 4.72
CA SER A 64 -15.59 3.76 4.42
C SER A 64 -16.23 3.14 5.65
N SER A 65 -17.53 2.85 5.58
CA SER A 65 -18.24 2.07 6.61
C SER A 65 -17.99 0.56 6.46
N SER A 66 -17.80 0.06 5.23
CA SER A 66 -17.61 -1.36 4.93
C SER A 66 -16.24 -1.89 5.34
N ASP A 67 -16.21 -2.93 6.17
CA ASP A 67 -14.97 -3.59 6.60
C ASP A 67 -14.26 -4.31 5.45
N ALA A 68 -15.00 -4.83 4.48
CA ALA A 68 -14.43 -5.39 3.26
C ALA A 68 -13.64 -4.33 2.49
N THR A 69 -14.23 -3.14 2.33
CA THR A 69 -13.57 -2.01 1.64
C THR A 69 -12.36 -1.53 2.42
N LYS A 70 -12.46 -1.41 3.77
CA LYS A 70 -11.32 -1.08 4.63
C LYS A 70 -10.18 -2.08 4.47
N SER A 71 -10.49 -3.38 4.48
CA SER A 71 -9.51 -4.46 4.31
C SER A 71 -8.79 -4.38 2.95
N GLU A 72 -9.53 -4.12 1.87
CA GLU A 72 -8.92 -3.94 0.54
C GLU A 72 -8.03 -2.69 0.47
N TYR A 73 -8.42 -1.57 1.09
CA TYR A 73 -7.57 -0.39 1.20
C TYR A 73 -6.30 -0.67 2.03
N MET A 74 -6.41 -1.41 3.13
CA MET A 74 -5.25 -1.80 3.93
C MET A 74 -4.29 -2.72 3.15
N ARG A 75 -4.83 -3.63 2.32
CA ARG A 75 -4.01 -4.44 1.39
C ARG A 75 -3.27 -3.55 0.39
N ALA A 76 -3.97 -2.59 -0.22
CA ALA A 76 -3.36 -1.65 -1.17
C ALA A 76 -2.28 -0.77 -0.50
N LEU A 77 -2.53 -0.29 0.73
CA LEU A 77 -1.57 0.46 1.54
C LEU A 77 -0.32 -0.38 1.85
N GLY A 78 -0.49 -1.65 2.22
CA GLY A 78 0.63 -2.55 2.47
C GLY A 78 1.49 -2.80 1.23
N LEU A 79 0.87 -2.89 0.05
CA LEU A 79 1.60 -3.00 -1.21
C LEU A 79 2.41 -1.72 -1.53
N ILE A 80 1.90 -0.53 -1.22
CA ILE A 80 2.66 0.72 -1.34
C ILE A 80 3.88 0.72 -0.42
N ILE A 81 3.71 0.31 0.85
CA ILE A 81 4.79 0.24 1.84
C ILE A 81 5.88 -0.73 1.38
N ARG A 82 5.49 -1.93 0.93
CA ARG A 82 6.43 -2.93 0.42
C ARG A 82 7.13 -2.46 -0.86
N ALA A 83 6.40 -1.88 -1.81
CA ALA A 83 6.97 -1.38 -3.06
C ALA A 83 7.89 -0.16 -2.86
N THR A 84 7.71 0.62 -1.80
CA THR A 84 8.61 1.72 -1.43
C THR A 84 9.86 1.25 -0.66
N GLY A 85 9.96 -0.06 -0.36
CA GLY A 85 11.09 -0.63 0.37
C GLY A 85 11.06 -0.28 1.87
N ARG A 86 9.88 0.00 2.42
CA ARG A 86 9.73 0.30 3.85
C ARG A 86 9.69 -0.97 4.69
N PRO A 87 10.15 -0.92 5.96
CA PRO A 87 10.19 -2.09 6.83
C PRO A 87 8.82 -2.75 7.02
N GLU A 88 8.77 -4.08 7.08
CA GLU A 88 7.51 -4.80 7.37
C GLU A 88 6.93 -4.47 8.76
N THR A 89 7.76 -4.01 9.69
CA THR A 89 7.31 -3.54 11.02
C THR A 89 6.31 -2.38 10.93
N TRP A 90 6.29 -1.63 9.83
CA TRP A 90 5.27 -0.62 9.58
C TRP A 90 3.89 -1.23 9.40
N MET A 91 3.78 -2.44 8.85
CA MET A 91 2.51 -3.16 8.77
C MET A 91 1.97 -3.49 10.17
N GLY A 92 2.85 -3.90 11.09
CA GLY A 92 2.50 -4.12 12.50
C GLY A 92 1.97 -2.84 13.16
N ALA A 93 2.65 -1.71 12.98
CA ALA A 93 2.19 -0.40 13.47
C ALA A 93 0.87 0.07 12.82
N LEU A 94 0.54 -0.46 11.64
CA LEU A 94 -0.72 -0.28 10.94
C LEU A 94 -1.72 -1.42 11.21
N GLY A 95 -1.48 -2.22 12.26
CA GLY A 95 -2.37 -3.28 12.74
C GLY A 95 -2.63 -4.38 11.71
N GLY A 96 -1.79 -4.46 10.67
CA GLY A 96 -1.66 -5.64 9.85
C GLY A 96 -0.81 -6.68 10.59
N LYS A 97 -1.21 -7.95 10.53
CA LYS A 97 -0.35 -9.04 11.00
C LYS A 97 0.93 -9.04 10.18
N THR A 98 2.09 -9.11 10.84
CA THR A 98 3.37 -9.30 10.16
C THR A 98 3.39 -10.64 9.45
N SER A 99 4.05 -10.71 8.30
CA SER A 99 4.12 -11.88 7.42
C SER A 99 4.57 -13.15 8.16
N THR A 100 5.33 -12.98 9.24
CA THR A 100 5.85 -14.04 10.12
C THR A 100 4.77 -14.80 10.91
N GLU A 101 3.54 -14.29 11.03
CA GLU A 101 2.45 -14.94 11.78
C GLU A 101 1.39 -15.63 10.89
N GLN A 102 1.54 -15.59 9.56
CA GLN A 102 0.51 -16.12 8.65
C GLN A 102 0.92 -17.45 8.02
N GLY A 103 0.46 -18.55 8.63
CA GLY A 103 0.18 -19.81 7.93
C GLY A 103 -1.05 -19.70 7.00
N GLY A 104 -1.07 -18.68 6.13
CA GLY A 104 -2.21 -18.32 5.28
C GLY A 104 -1.85 -18.20 3.80
N ARG A 105 -2.88 -18.20 2.94
CA ARG A 105 -2.72 -18.15 1.48
C ARG A 105 -1.87 -16.94 1.05
N PRO A 106 -0.79 -17.13 0.27
CA PRO A 106 0.06 -16.03 -0.21
C PRO A 106 -0.75 -14.94 -0.90
N THR A 107 -0.35 -13.68 -0.72
CA THR A 107 -0.99 -12.57 -1.41
C THR A 107 -0.77 -12.70 -2.92
N LYS A 108 -1.83 -12.57 -3.74
CA LYS A 108 -1.73 -12.68 -5.22
C LYS A 108 -0.84 -11.62 -5.87
N ILE A 109 -0.52 -10.53 -5.17
CA ILE A 109 0.36 -9.46 -5.67
C ILE A 109 1.71 -9.59 -4.95
N GLY A 110 2.75 -9.93 -5.70
CA GLY A 110 4.12 -9.96 -5.23
C GLY A 110 4.81 -8.60 -5.39
N VAL A 111 5.88 -8.36 -4.61
CA VAL A 111 6.82 -7.27 -4.89
C VAL A 111 7.98 -7.86 -5.68
N LYS A 112 8.27 -7.30 -6.85
CA LYS A 112 9.38 -7.74 -7.69
C LYS A 112 10.69 -7.50 -6.95
N GLN A 113 11.36 -8.59 -6.60
CA GLN A 113 12.71 -8.60 -6.03
C GLN A 113 13.71 -8.11 -7.09
N SER A 114 13.90 -6.80 -7.21
CA SER A 114 14.94 -6.25 -8.08
C SER A 114 16.26 -6.20 -7.29
N LYS A 115 17.28 -6.93 -7.77
CA LYS A 115 18.65 -7.00 -7.20
C LYS A 115 19.34 -5.63 -7.03
N LYS A 116 18.77 -4.54 -7.54
CA LYS A 116 19.37 -3.19 -7.55
C LYS A 116 19.24 -2.42 -6.24
N PHE A 117 18.46 -2.91 -5.26
CA PHE A 117 18.13 -2.16 -4.03
C PHE A 117 18.55 -2.86 -2.72
N TYR A 118 19.26 -3.99 -2.79
CA TYR A 118 20.03 -4.51 -1.66
C TYR A 118 21.46 -3.98 -1.77
N ARG A 119 21.74 -2.85 -1.12
CA ARG A 119 23.08 -2.42 -0.74
C ARG A 119 22.99 -1.70 0.59
#